data_AF-A0A814YU22-F1
#
_entry.id   AF-A0A814YU22-F1
#
_cell.length_a   1.000
_cell.length_b   1.000
_cell.length_c   1.000
_cell.angle_alpha   90.00
_cell.angle_beta   90.00
_cell.angle_gamma   90.00
#
_symmetry.space_group_name_H-M   'P 1'
#
loop_
_entity.id
_entity.type
_entity.pdbx_description
1 polymer ?
#
loop_
_entity_poly.entity_id
_entity_poly.type
_entity_poly.pdbx_seq_one_letter_code
_entity_poly.pdbx_strand_id
1 'polypeptide(L)'
;MATAAINPNNALYAKKRKPTYIHAKAAQKNFVRKIYQNIIQEHVLELEKIATDCDTFQQNISEQEKDLYHRSLVKQVNEWERDSITKIKQIAEDCRRKLIKLTDDNIAEIKKKLNQFITDFKKIRDDDDFHEIHLNKLRLLLEELKKRLQQPLNVSILEKRTSFINKISIITKASISG
;
A
#
# COMPACT_ATOMS: atom_id res chain seq x y z
N MET A 1 -87.25 -77.91 38.39
CA MET A 1 -86.22 -78.30 39.38
C MET A 1 -85.05 -78.89 38.59
N ALA A 2 -83.79 -78.48 38.66
CA ALA A 2 -83.08 -77.51 39.47
C ALA A 2 -82.04 -76.77 38.60
N THR A 3 -81.69 -75.58 39.05
CA THR A 3 -80.90 -74.51 38.45
C THR A 3 -79.38 -74.68 38.56
N ALA A 4 -78.64 -74.14 37.58
CA ALA A 4 -77.38 -73.37 37.76
C ALA A 4 -77.06 -72.65 36.43
N ALA A 5 -77.45 -71.40 36.18
CA ALA A 5 -77.02 -70.12 36.75
C ALA A 5 -75.53 -69.77 36.50
N ILE A 6 -75.33 -68.93 35.47
CA ILE A 6 -74.43 -67.75 35.37
C ILE A 6 -72.94 -67.95 35.72
N ASN A 7 -72.02 -67.72 34.75
CA ASN A 7 -71.18 -66.51 34.78
C ASN A 7 -70.48 -66.16 33.43
N PRO A 8 -70.79 -65.01 32.81
CA PRO A 8 -69.98 -64.38 31.76
C PRO A 8 -68.80 -63.61 32.39
N ASN A 9 -67.66 -63.54 31.70
CA ASN A 9 -66.51 -62.69 32.02
C ASN A 9 -65.83 -62.91 33.38
N ASN A 10 -64.75 -63.69 33.37
CA ASN A 10 -63.50 -63.43 34.10
C ASN A 10 -62.48 -64.49 33.61
N ALA A 11 -61.28 -64.22 33.14
CA ALA A 11 -60.53 -63.00 33.23
C ALA A 11 -59.47 -62.95 32.11
N LEU A 12 -59.33 -61.74 31.60
CA LEU A 12 -58.17 -61.14 30.95
C LEU A 12 -56.85 -61.38 31.70
N TYR A 13 -56.38 -62.61 31.93
CA TYR A 13 -55.03 -62.79 32.49
C TYR A 13 -54.24 -63.95 31.86
N ALA A 14 -53.23 -63.50 31.10
CA ALA A 14 -51.87 -64.03 31.16
C ALA A 14 -51.61 -65.44 30.61
N LYS A 15 -51.58 -65.55 29.28
CA LYS A 15 -50.59 -66.41 28.62
C LYS A 15 -49.93 -65.71 27.43
N LYS A 16 -49.35 -64.53 27.68
CA LYS A 16 -48.25 -64.03 26.84
C LYS A 16 -47.13 -65.06 26.93
N ARG A 17 -46.99 -65.86 25.88
CA ARG A 17 -45.87 -66.78 25.68
C ARG A 17 -44.58 -65.97 25.81
N LYS A 18 -43.79 -66.28 26.85
CA LYS A 18 -42.61 -65.52 27.30
C LYS A 18 -41.45 -65.39 26.27
N PRO A 19 -41.30 -66.18 25.19
CA PRO A 19 -40.22 -65.93 24.22
C PRO A 19 -40.53 -64.76 23.28
N THR A 20 -41.72 -64.75 22.66
CA THR A 20 -42.00 -63.88 21.50
C THR A 20 -42.06 -62.39 21.84
N TYR A 21 -42.60 -62.04 23.01
CA TYR A 21 -42.66 -60.65 23.49
C TYR A 21 -41.29 -60.11 23.91
N ILE A 22 -40.45 -60.95 24.51
CA ILE A 22 -39.08 -60.58 24.90
C ILE A 22 -38.22 -60.39 23.65
N HIS A 23 -38.35 -61.27 22.65
CA HIS A 23 -37.67 -61.13 21.36
C HIS A 23 -38.11 -59.88 20.58
N ALA A 24 -39.42 -59.54 20.58
CA ALA A 24 -39.90 -58.31 19.93
C ALA A 24 -39.39 -57.04 20.64
N LYS A 25 -39.38 -57.00 21.98
CA LYS A 25 -38.83 -55.88 22.76
C LYS A 25 -37.31 -55.75 22.60
N ALA A 26 -36.60 -56.87 22.51
CA ALA A 26 -35.18 -56.89 22.22
C ALA A 26 -34.87 -56.40 20.79
N ALA A 27 -35.67 -56.80 19.80
CA ALA A 27 -35.56 -56.32 18.42
C ALA A 27 -35.78 -54.81 18.31
N GLN A 28 -36.82 -54.28 18.97
CA GLN A 28 -37.09 -52.85 19.02
C GLN A 28 -35.96 -52.06 19.71
N LYS A 29 -35.44 -52.56 20.83
CA LYS A 29 -34.30 -51.95 21.54
C LYS A 29 -33.04 -51.93 20.68
N ASN A 30 -32.77 -53.01 19.94
CA ASN A 30 -31.62 -53.10 19.04
C ASN A 30 -31.79 -52.18 17.81
N PHE A 31 -33.01 -52.04 17.29
CA PHE A 31 -33.32 -51.12 16.19
C PHE A 31 -33.10 -49.66 16.59
N VAL A 32 -33.63 -49.24 17.75
CA VAL A 32 -33.42 -47.88 18.28
C VAL A 32 -31.94 -47.61 18.55
N ARG A 33 -31.21 -48.59 19.11
CA ARG A 33 -29.75 -48.47 19.30
C ARG A 33 -29.01 -48.29 17.98
N LYS A 34 -29.38 -49.04 16.93
CA LYS A 34 -28.75 -48.94 15.61
C LYS A 34 -29.00 -47.58 14.97
N ILE A 35 -30.22 -47.06 15.05
CA ILE A 35 -30.54 -45.69 14.57
C ILE A 35 -29.70 -44.65 15.30
N TYR A 36 -29.63 -44.74 16.64
CA TYR A 36 -28.85 -43.80 17.45
C TYR A 36 -27.35 -43.87 17.13
N GLN A 37 -26.81 -45.06 16.89
CA GLN A 37 -25.42 -45.24 16.46
C GLN A 37 -25.15 -44.62 15.09
N ASN A 38 -26.07 -44.79 14.13
CA ASN A 38 -25.94 -44.18 12.81
C ASN A 38 -25.96 -42.65 12.88
N ILE A 39 -26.88 -42.06 13.66
CA ILE A 39 -26.97 -40.60 13.86
C ILE A 39 -25.68 -40.06 14.49
N ILE A 40 -25.14 -40.74 15.51
CA ILE A 40 -23.86 -40.35 16.11
C ILE A 40 -22.73 -40.42 15.08
N GLN A 41 -22.68 -41.46 14.26
CA GLN A 41 -21.66 -41.59 13.22
C GLN A 41 -21.77 -40.45 12.19
N GLU A 42 -22.98 -40.10 11.76
CA GLU A 42 -23.22 -38.97 10.85
C GLU A 42 -22.74 -37.64 11.46
N HIS A 43 -23.06 -37.37 12.73
CA HIS A 43 -22.59 -36.15 13.41
C HIS A 43 -21.08 -36.11 13.64
N VAL A 44 -20.44 -37.25 13.90
CA VAL A 44 -18.98 -37.33 14.01
C VAL A 44 -18.34 -36.99 12.67
N LEU A 45 -18.87 -37.51 11.56
CA LEU A 45 -18.39 -37.18 10.21
C LEU A 45 -18.58 -35.70 9.87
N GLU A 46 -19.71 -35.10 10.25
CA GLU A 46 -19.93 -33.65 10.09
C GLU A 46 -18.93 -32.83 10.91
N LEU A 47 -18.65 -33.24 12.14
CA LEU A 47 -17.69 -32.56 13.01
C LEU A 47 -16.25 -32.65 12.46
N GLU A 48 -15.84 -33.82 11.96
CA GLU A 48 -14.54 -34.01 11.30
C GLU A 48 -14.40 -33.15 10.04
N LYS A 49 -15.48 -33.00 9.27
CA LYS A 49 -15.51 -32.10 8.12
C LYS A 49 -15.33 -30.65 8.55
N ILE A 50 -16.04 -30.20 9.58
CA ILE A 50 -15.88 -28.84 10.11
C ILE A 50 -14.45 -28.61 10.60
N ALA A 51 -13.85 -29.58 11.30
CA ALA A 51 -12.47 -29.49 11.76
C ALA A 51 -11.50 -29.32 10.57
N THR A 52 -11.69 -30.12 9.51
CA THR A 52 -10.88 -30.03 8.29
C THR A 52 -11.04 -28.68 7.58
N ASP A 53 -12.28 -28.16 7.52
CA ASP A 53 -12.58 -26.86 6.92
C ASP A 53 -11.92 -25.72 7.74
N CYS A 54 -11.93 -25.82 9.08
CA CYS A 54 -11.24 -24.89 9.98
C CYS A 54 -9.72 -24.90 9.76
N ASP A 55 -9.09 -26.07 9.70
CA ASP A 55 -7.65 -26.20 9.46
C ASP A 55 -7.26 -25.61 8.10
N THR A 56 -8.06 -25.91 7.06
CA THR A 56 -7.88 -25.36 5.72
C THR A 56 -8.00 -23.84 5.72
N PHE A 57 -8.99 -23.29 6.43
CA PHE A 57 -9.19 -21.85 6.54
C PHE A 57 -8.04 -21.18 7.29
N GLN A 58 -7.55 -21.78 8.38
CA GLN A 58 -6.39 -21.28 9.12
C GLN A 58 -5.12 -21.28 8.25
N GLN A 59 -4.93 -22.32 7.43
CA GLN A 59 -3.82 -22.37 6.48
C GLN A 59 -3.94 -21.25 5.44
N ASN A 60 -5.12 -21.03 4.86
CA ASN A 60 -5.36 -19.96 3.90
C ASN A 60 -5.07 -18.56 4.49
N ILE A 61 -5.47 -18.31 5.74
CA ILE A 61 -5.14 -17.06 6.46
C ILE A 61 -3.61 -16.91 6.58
N SER A 62 -2.94 -17.96 7.05
CA SER A 62 -1.48 -17.96 7.26
C SER A 62 -0.71 -17.71 5.96
N GLU A 63 -1.22 -18.22 4.83
CA GLU A 63 -0.65 -17.98 3.51
C GLU A 63 -0.88 -16.52 3.06
N GLN A 64 -2.06 -15.95 3.31
CA GLN A 64 -2.32 -14.52 3.02
C GLN A 64 -1.55 -13.54 3.90
N GLU A 65 -1.16 -13.94 5.12
CA GLU A 65 -0.30 -13.13 6.00
C GLU A 65 1.15 -13.08 5.51
N LYS A 66 1.64 -14.17 4.90
CA LYS A 66 3.01 -14.20 4.37
C LYS A 66 3.20 -13.31 3.14
N ASP A 67 2.13 -13.00 2.43
CA ASP A 67 2.17 -12.25 1.17
C ASP A 67 1.62 -10.81 1.28
N LEU A 68 2.04 -10.08 2.32
CA LEU A 68 1.64 -8.69 2.51
C LEU A 68 2.12 -7.77 1.36
N TYR A 69 3.27 -8.08 0.77
CA TYR A 69 3.87 -7.28 -0.31
C TYR A 69 3.25 -7.54 -1.70
N HIS A 70 2.58 -8.67 -1.95
CA HIS A 70 1.80 -8.83 -3.19
C HIS A 70 0.35 -8.40 -3.08
N ARG A 71 -0.13 -7.97 -1.89
CA ARG A 71 -1.45 -7.33 -1.78
C ARG A 71 -1.52 -6.15 -2.75
N SER A 72 -2.53 -6.17 -3.62
CA SER A 72 -2.69 -5.18 -4.71
C SER A 72 -2.59 -3.73 -4.23
N LEU A 73 -3.11 -3.41 -3.04
CA LEU A 73 -3.06 -2.07 -2.46
C LEU A 73 -1.64 -1.64 -2.07
N VAL A 74 -0.81 -2.55 -1.53
CA VAL A 74 0.59 -2.23 -1.19
C VAL A 74 1.40 -1.99 -2.46
N LYS A 75 1.17 -2.78 -3.53
CA LYS A 75 1.79 -2.52 -4.84
C LYS A 75 1.42 -1.13 -5.37
N GLN A 76 0.16 -0.71 -5.26
CA GLN A 76 -0.27 0.62 -5.68
C GLN A 76 0.43 1.75 -4.91
N VAL A 77 0.62 1.59 -3.59
CA VAL A 77 1.40 2.55 -2.78
C VAL A 77 2.86 2.61 -3.25
N ASN A 78 3.48 1.45 -3.47
CA ASN A 78 4.87 1.37 -3.92
C ASN A 78 5.07 1.97 -5.32
N GLU A 79 4.13 1.73 -6.24
CA GLU A 79 4.14 2.32 -7.58
C GLU A 79 4.01 3.84 -7.50
N TRP A 80 3.04 4.34 -6.73
CA TRP A 80 2.85 5.76 -6.51
C TRP A 80 4.10 6.43 -5.90
N GLU A 81 4.74 5.79 -4.93
CA GLU A 81 5.96 6.29 -4.30
C GLU A 81 7.10 6.40 -5.32
N ARG A 82 7.37 5.31 -6.06
CA ARG A 82 8.42 5.26 -7.08
C ARG A 82 8.23 6.32 -8.15
N ASP A 83 7.00 6.47 -8.65
CA ASP A 83 6.68 7.41 -9.71
C ASP A 83 6.80 8.86 -9.21
N SER A 84 6.37 9.12 -7.97
CA SER A 84 6.51 10.43 -7.32
C SER A 84 7.98 10.84 -7.14
N ILE A 85 8.82 9.93 -6.65
CA ILE A 85 10.26 10.16 -6.50
C ILE A 85 10.91 10.43 -7.87
N THR A 86 10.53 9.65 -8.88
CA THR A 86 11.05 9.81 -10.24
C THR A 86 10.73 11.20 -10.79
N LYS A 87 9.49 11.65 -10.62
CA LYS A 87 9.05 12.99 -11.05
C LYS A 87 9.80 14.11 -10.33
N ILE A 88 10.02 13.98 -9.01
CA ILE A 88 10.84 14.94 -8.24
C ILE A 88 12.25 15.01 -8.80
N LYS A 89 12.88 13.86 -9.03
CA LYS A 89 14.26 13.80 -9.54
C LYS A 89 14.38 14.44 -10.92
N GLN A 90 13.44 14.17 -11.82
CA GLN A 90 13.42 14.76 -13.16
C GLN A 90 13.33 16.29 -13.11
N ILE A 91 12.38 16.82 -12.34
CA ILE A 91 12.19 18.28 -12.21
C ILE A 91 13.42 18.93 -11.56
N ALA A 92 13.97 18.32 -10.50
CA ALA A 92 15.17 18.82 -9.85
C ALA A 92 16.35 18.87 -10.83
N GLU A 93 16.49 17.85 -11.67
CA GLU A 93 17.56 17.79 -12.67
C GLU A 93 17.37 18.81 -13.79
N ASP A 94 16.14 19.05 -14.26
CA ASP A 94 15.82 20.13 -15.20
C ASP A 94 16.19 21.50 -14.63
N CYS A 95 15.86 21.74 -13.36
CA CYS A 95 16.22 22.97 -12.66
C CYS A 95 17.74 23.14 -12.55
N ARG A 96 18.48 22.09 -12.18
CA ARG A 96 19.95 22.11 -12.12
C ARG A 96 20.55 22.43 -13.48
N ARG A 97 20.11 21.75 -14.55
CA ARG A 97 20.61 22.00 -15.91
C ARG A 97 20.38 23.45 -16.36
N LYS A 98 19.19 23.99 -16.10
CA LYS A 98 18.88 25.40 -16.39
C LYS A 98 19.79 26.35 -15.63
N LEU A 99 20.00 26.11 -14.34
CA LEU A 99 20.85 26.94 -13.49
C LEU A 99 22.32 26.90 -13.93
N ILE A 100 22.83 25.70 -14.23
CA ILE A 100 24.20 25.52 -14.74
C ILE A 100 24.37 26.29 -16.05
N LYS A 101 23.46 26.11 -17.01
CA LYS A 101 23.52 26.82 -18.29
C LYS A 101 23.52 28.34 -18.11
N LEU A 102 22.64 28.87 -17.27
CA LEU A 102 22.59 30.30 -16.97
C LEU A 102 23.90 30.79 -16.34
N THR A 103 24.50 29.99 -15.45
CA THR A 103 25.79 30.31 -14.82
C THR A 103 26.92 30.30 -15.84
N ASP A 104 26.97 29.30 -16.71
CA ASP A 104 27.97 29.18 -17.77
C ASP A 104 27.88 30.33 -18.77
N ASP A 105 26.66 30.70 -19.18
CA ASP A 105 26.40 31.83 -20.09
C ASP A 105 26.89 33.15 -19.46
N ASN A 106 26.63 33.37 -18.16
CA ASN A 106 27.13 34.56 -17.43
C ASN A 106 28.66 34.57 -17.33
N ILE A 107 29.28 33.43 -17.02
CA ILE A 107 30.74 33.31 -16.97
C ILE A 107 31.35 33.60 -18.35
N ALA A 108 30.73 33.12 -19.44
CA ALA A 108 31.17 33.40 -20.80
C ALA A 108 31.07 34.90 -21.13
N GLU A 109 29.99 35.57 -20.74
CA GLU A 109 29.84 37.02 -20.91
C GLU A 109 30.90 37.80 -20.12
N ILE A 110 31.16 37.42 -18.86
CA ILE A 110 32.20 38.02 -18.02
C ILE A 110 33.56 37.84 -18.66
N LYS A 111 33.91 36.64 -19.15
CA LYS A 111 35.17 36.39 -19.85
C LYS A 111 35.33 37.26 -21.10
N LYS A 112 34.26 37.40 -21.89
CA LYS A 112 34.28 38.27 -23.08
C LYS A 112 34.56 39.72 -22.71
N LYS A 113 33.87 40.25 -21.69
CA LYS A 113 34.08 41.63 -21.21
C LYS A 113 35.46 41.82 -20.61
N LEU A 114 35.97 40.84 -19.86
CA LEU A 114 37.31 40.89 -19.30
C LEU A 114 38.39 40.90 -20.40
N ASN A 115 38.24 40.12 -21.46
CA ASN A 115 39.17 40.13 -22.59
C ASN A 115 39.17 41.48 -23.32
N GLN A 116 37.99 42.10 -23.48
CA GLN A 116 37.89 43.45 -24.03
C GLN A 116 38.61 44.45 -23.12
N PHE A 117 38.34 44.40 -21.81
CA PHE A 117 39.00 45.23 -20.81
C PHE A 117 40.53 45.10 -20.86
N ILE A 118 41.07 43.88 -20.95
CA ILE A 118 42.52 43.63 -21.04
C ILE A 118 43.09 44.25 -22.32
N THR A 119 42.37 44.14 -23.44
CA THR A 119 42.78 44.74 -24.72
C THR A 119 42.83 46.27 -24.63
N ASP A 120 41.78 46.88 -24.09
CA ASP A 120 41.69 48.33 -23.93
C ASP A 120 42.75 48.86 -22.95
N PHE A 121 42.99 48.12 -21.86
CA PHE A 121 44.03 48.43 -20.88
C PHE A 121 45.43 48.42 -21.51
N LYS A 122 45.74 47.41 -22.34
CA LYS A 122 47.03 47.33 -23.04
C LYS A 122 47.23 48.52 -23.97
N LYS A 123 46.22 48.89 -24.76
CA LYS A 123 46.29 50.07 -25.65
C LYS A 123 46.60 51.35 -24.89
N ILE A 124 45.84 51.63 -23.82
CA ILE A 124 46.06 52.83 -22.99
C ILE A 124 47.47 52.85 -22.40
N ARG A 125 47.99 51.70 -21.97
CA ARG A 125 49.36 51.59 -21.46
C ARG A 125 50.41 51.79 -22.55
N ASP A 126 50.18 51.25 -23.74
CA ASP A 126 51.14 51.30 -24.85
C ASP A 126 51.15 52.70 -25.52
N ASP A 127 50.02 53.42 -25.48
CA ASP A 127 49.87 54.79 -26.00
C ASP A 127 50.37 55.87 -25.01
N ASP A 128 50.70 55.49 -23.77
CA ASP A 128 51.11 56.37 -22.63
C ASP A 128 50.12 57.54 -22.35
N ASP A 129 48.88 57.41 -22.85
CA ASP A 129 47.81 58.43 -22.82
C ASP A 129 46.77 58.08 -21.75
N PHE A 130 47.21 57.98 -20.50
CA PHE A 130 46.31 57.73 -19.37
C PHE A 130 46.13 58.95 -18.48
N HIS A 131 44.90 59.43 -18.40
CA HIS A 131 44.46 60.37 -17.37
C HIS A 131 43.70 59.65 -16.25
N GLU A 132 43.57 60.33 -15.10
CA GLU A 132 42.87 59.82 -13.91
C GLU A 132 41.46 59.28 -14.22
N ILE A 133 40.76 59.91 -15.17
CA ILE A 133 39.43 59.49 -15.64
C ILE A 133 39.47 58.09 -16.26
N HIS A 134 40.49 57.78 -17.07
CA HIS A 134 40.66 56.47 -17.69
C HIS A 134 40.94 55.39 -16.64
N LEU A 135 41.82 55.70 -15.68
CA LEU A 135 42.16 54.79 -14.58
C LEU A 135 40.95 54.50 -13.69
N ASN A 136 40.13 55.52 -13.37
CA ASN A 136 38.89 55.33 -12.60
C ASN A 136 37.86 54.50 -13.35
N LYS A 137 37.67 54.73 -14.66
CA LYS A 137 36.76 53.92 -15.48
C LYS A 137 37.18 52.45 -15.51
N LEU A 138 38.48 52.19 -15.66
CA LEU A 138 39.04 50.84 -15.65
C LEU A 138 38.80 50.14 -14.30
N ARG A 139 39.06 50.84 -13.18
CA ARG A 139 38.78 50.30 -11.84
C ARG A 139 37.31 49.94 -11.65
N LEU A 140 36.38 50.84 -12.04
CA LEU A 140 34.95 50.61 -11.91
C LEU A 140 34.48 49.39 -12.72
N LEU A 141 34.94 49.26 -13.97
CA LEU A 141 34.61 48.10 -14.82
C LEU A 141 35.14 46.79 -14.22
N LEU A 142 36.37 46.79 -13.70
CA LEU A 142 36.93 45.60 -13.07
C LEU A 142 36.15 45.19 -11.82
N GLU A 143 35.75 46.15 -10.98
CA GLU A 143 34.91 45.88 -9.80
C GLU A 143 33.51 45.40 -10.17
N GLU A 144 32.91 45.91 -11.25
CA GLU A 144 31.63 45.39 -11.76
C GLU A 144 31.75 43.93 -12.19
N LEU A 145 32.82 43.58 -12.93
CA LEU A 145 33.06 42.20 -13.36
C LEU A 145 33.27 41.25 -12.18
N LYS A 146 34.00 41.68 -11.14
CA LYS A 146 34.17 40.91 -9.90
C LYS A 146 32.84 40.69 -9.18
N LYS A 147 32.01 41.74 -9.06
CA LYS A 147 30.68 41.64 -8.43
C LYS A 147 29.77 40.67 -9.19
N ARG A 148 29.73 40.77 -10.52
CA ARG A 148 28.95 39.85 -11.38
C ARG A 148 29.43 38.39 -11.30
N LEU A 149 30.71 38.17 -11.02
CA LEU A 149 31.25 36.83 -10.81
C LEU A 149 30.83 36.25 -9.45
N GLN A 150 30.82 37.07 -8.40
CA GLN A 150 30.42 36.65 -7.05
C GLN A 150 28.90 36.50 -6.89
N GLN A 151 28.11 37.23 -7.70
CA GLN A 151 26.65 37.14 -7.75
C GLN A 151 26.20 36.77 -9.17
N PRO A 152 26.23 35.49 -9.53
CA PRO A 152 25.84 35.05 -10.86
C PRO A 152 24.32 35.22 -11.06
N LEU A 153 23.95 36.28 -11.80
CA LEU A 153 22.61 36.64 -12.24
C LEU A 153 21.55 36.90 -11.14
N ASN A 154 20.56 37.74 -11.49
CA ASN A 154 19.33 37.95 -10.73
C ASN A 154 18.37 36.73 -10.84
N VAL A 155 18.87 35.52 -10.60
CA VAL A 155 18.05 34.29 -10.63
C VAL A 155 17.60 33.96 -9.22
N SER A 156 16.29 33.90 -9.01
CA SER A 156 15.68 33.47 -7.75
C SER A 156 15.01 32.12 -7.92
N ILE A 157 15.18 31.24 -6.94
CA ILE A 157 14.38 30.01 -6.85
C ILE A 157 13.02 30.41 -6.26
N LEU A 158 11.95 30.18 -7.03
CA LEU A 158 10.57 30.39 -6.58
C LEU A 158 9.90 29.03 -6.33
N GLU A 159 9.46 28.80 -5.10
CA GLU A 159 8.64 27.64 -4.77
C GLU A 159 7.17 27.93 -5.10
N LYS A 160 6.57 27.12 -5.98
CA LYS A 160 5.14 27.18 -6.28
C LYS A 160 4.39 26.18 -5.41
N ARG A 161 3.35 26.62 -4.69
CA ARG A 161 2.49 25.79 -3.83
C ARG A 161 1.47 24.93 -4.59
N THR A 162 1.76 24.58 -5.84
CA THR A 162 0.89 23.71 -6.64
C THR A 162 1.24 22.24 -6.38
N SER A 163 0.25 21.39 -6.13
CA SER A 163 0.45 19.95 -5.94
C SER A 163 0.81 19.27 -7.27
N PHE A 164 2.09 19.14 -7.56
CA PHE A 164 2.56 18.42 -8.75
C PHE A 164 2.62 16.89 -8.53
N ILE A 165 2.63 16.46 -7.26
CA ILE A 165 2.41 15.07 -6.85
C ILE A 165 0.98 14.97 -6.32
N ASN A 166 0.23 14.02 -6.85
CA ASN A 166 -1.10 13.70 -6.35
C ASN A 166 -0.96 12.97 -5.02
N LYS A 167 -1.62 13.43 -3.97
CA LYS A 167 -1.65 12.71 -2.69
C LYS A 167 -2.57 11.49 -2.81
N ILE A 168 -2.09 10.32 -2.42
CA ILE A 168 -2.95 9.14 -2.21
C ILE A 168 -3.41 9.06 -0.76
N SER A 169 -4.56 8.45 -0.52
CA SER A 169 -5.12 8.27 0.82
C SER A 169 -5.91 6.97 0.87
N ILE A 170 -5.87 6.30 2.02
CA ILE A 170 -6.65 5.09 2.26
C ILE A 170 -8.05 5.51 2.70
N ILE A 171 -9.06 5.14 1.92
CA ILE A 171 -10.46 5.37 2.27
C ILE A 171 -11.04 4.05 2.77
N THR A 172 -11.57 4.04 3.99
CA THR A 172 -12.32 2.89 4.49
C THR A 172 -13.81 3.13 4.27
N LYS A 173 -14.59 2.06 4.06
CA LYS A 173 -16.05 2.17 3.83
C LYS A 173 -16.79 2.88 4.98
N ALA A 174 -16.24 2.89 6.20
CA ALA A 174 -16.77 3.63 7.34
C ALA A 174 -16.68 5.16 7.19
N SER A 175 -15.85 5.67 6.27
CA SER A 175 -15.62 7.10 6.05
C SER A 175 -16.46 7.71 4.93
N ILE A 176 -17.30 6.93 4.23
CA ILE A 176 -18.11 7.39 3.09
C ILE A 176 -19.59 7.62 3.50
N SER A 177 -19.98 7.23 4.73
CA SER A 177 -21.35 7.30 5.23
C SER A 177 -21.56 8.36 6.33
N GLY A 178 -20.99 9.56 6.16
CA GLY A 178 -21.16 10.69 7.08
C GLY A 178 -21.52 11.97 6.34
#